data_AF-D3UA34-F1
#
_entry.id   AF-D3UA34-F1
#
_cell.length_a   1.000
_cell.length_b   1.000
_cell.length_c   1.000
_cell.angle_alpha   90.00
_cell.angle_beta   90.00
_cell.angle_gamma   90.00
#
_symmetry.space_group_name_H-M   'P 1'
#
loop_
_entity.id
_entity.type
_entity.pdbx_description
1 polymer ?
#
loop_
_entity_poly.entity_id
_entity_poly.type
_entity_poly.pdbx_seq_one_letter_code
_entity_poly.pdbx_strand_id
1 'polypeptide(L)'
;VVAGFQWASKEGVLCEENMRGIRFNIHDVTLHADAIHRGGGQIIPTARRVYAVSSPPSPRLGARHQVEIQCPEAAVGGIYSV
;
A
#
# COMPACT_ATOMS: atom_id res chain seq x y z
N VAL A 1 9.41 3.95 13.65
CA VAL A 1 8.52 4.50 12.59
C VAL A 1 8.56 3.67 11.31
N VAL A 2 9.74 3.43 10.71
CA VAL A 2 9.89 2.59 9.51
C VAL A 2 9.27 1.20 9.66
N ALA A 3 9.48 0.51 10.80
CA ALA A 3 8.85 -0.78 11.05
C ALA A 3 7.29 -0.71 11.05
N GLY A 4 6.72 0.38 11.57
CA GLY A 4 5.27 0.61 11.52
C GLY A 4 4.77 0.89 10.09
N PHE A 5 5.56 1.62 9.29
CA PHE A 5 5.30 1.83 7.86
C PHE A 5 5.33 0.52 7.09
N GLN A 6 6.39 -0.26 7.24
CA GLN A 6 6.55 -1.55 6.57
C GLN A 6 5.40 -2.49 6.93
N TRP A 7 5.04 -2.56 8.20
CA TRP A 7 3.91 -3.35 8.65
C TRP A 7 2.60 -2.89 7.99
N ALA A 8 2.27 -1.59 8.10
CA ALA A 8 1.08 -1.04 7.47
C ALA A 8 1.05 -1.27 5.96
N SER A 9 2.18 -1.11 5.25
CA SER A 9 2.26 -1.28 3.80
C SER A 9 2.20 -2.72 3.32
N LYS A 10 2.54 -3.68 4.17
CA LYS A 10 2.52 -5.11 3.83
C LYS A 10 1.13 -5.70 3.98
N GLU A 11 0.41 -5.33 5.04
CA GLU A 11 -0.96 -5.78 5.26
C GLU A 11 -1.98 -4.82 4.63
N GLY A 12 -1.68 -3.54 4.43
CA GLY A 12 -2.70 -2.60 3.99
C GLY A 12 -3.90 -2.50 4.95
N VAL A 13 -4.91 -1.73 4.57
CA VAL A 13 -6.05 -1.37 5.46
C VAL A 13 -7.37 -1.96 5.01
N LEU A 14 -7.50 -2.26 3.72
CA LEU A 14 -8.79 -2.66 3.12
C LEU A 14 -8.98 -4.18 3.14
N CYS A 15 -7.99 -4.92 2.64
CA CYS A 15 -8.12 -6.34 2.35
C CYS A 15 -6.92 -7.17 2.82
N GLU A 16 -6.12 -6.65 3.75
CA GLU A 16 -4.92 -7.35 4.23
C GLU A 16 -3.87 -7.65 3.13
N GLU A 17 -3.82 -6.82 2.07
CA GLU A 17 -2.89 -6.91 0.94
C GLU A 17 -1.86 -5.77 0.88
N ASN A 18 -0.74 -6.04 0.20
CA ASN A 18 0.34 -5.09 -0.04
C ASN A 18 -0.14 -3.78 -0.71
N MET A 19 0.13 -2.66 -0.05
CA MET A 19 -0.11 -1.31 -0.60
C MET A 19 0.92 -0.95 -1.68
N ARG A 20 0.48 -0.23 -2.72
CA ARG A 20 1.34 0.22 -3.83
C ARG A 20 0.98 1.64 -4.26
N GLY A 21 1.97 2.40 -4.71
CA GLY A 21 1.77 3.74 -5.30
C GLY A 21 1.37 4.84 -4.32
N ILE A 22 1.61 4.65 -3.01
CA ILE A 22 1.31 5.64 -1.97
C ILE A 22 2.62 6.25 -1.46
N ARG A 23 2.68 7.58 -1.43
CA ARG A 23 3.77 8.33 -0.81
C ARG A 23 3.28 8.92 0.52
N PHE A 24 3.97 8.60 1.61
CA PHE A 24 3.73 9.21 2.92
C PHE A 24 4.79 10.27 3.19
N ASN A 25 4.37 11.47 3.59
CA ASN A 25 5.25 12.54 4.05
C ASN A 25 5.07 12.73 5.55
N ILE A 26 6.17 12.76 6.29
CA ILE A 26 6.14 13.12 7.73
C ILE A 26 6.36 14.62 7.79
N HIS A 27 5.33 15.35 8.22
CA HIS A 27 5.37 16.81 8.28
C HIS A 27 5.87 17.34 9.61
N ASP A 28 5.57 16.64 10.70
CA ASP A 28 5.97 17.03 12.05
C ASP A 28 6.13 15.78 12.94
N VAL A 29 6.98 15.90 13.96
CA VAL A 29 7.28 14.83 14.92
C VAL A 29 7.58 15.43 16.29
N THR A 30 6.72 15.14 17.26
CA THR A 30 6.98 15.39 18.68
C THR A 30 7.32 14.09 19.39
N LEU A 31 8.46 14.04 20.09
CA LEU A 31 8.89 12.87 20.86
C LEU A 31 9.13 13.24 22.32
N HIS A 32 8.86 12.29 23.20
CA HIS A 32 9.31 12.39 24.58
C HIS A 32 10.84 12.45 24.65
N ALA A 33 11.40 13.29 25.54
CA ALA A 33 12.85 13.49 25.64
C ALA A 33 13.59 12.18 25.98
N ASP A 34 13.10 11.51 27.02
CA ASP A 34 13.68 10.26 27.52
C ASP A 34 13.44 9.08 26.58
N ALA A 35 14.52 8.36 26.23
CA ALA A 35 14.48 7.26 25.27
C ALA A 35 13.55 6.11 25.69
N ILE A 36 13.39 5.87 27.00
CA ILE A 36 12.52 4.80 27.52
C ILE A 36 11.03 5.03 27.22
N HIS A 37 10.62 6.29 27.01
CA HIS A 37 9.25 6.69 26.66
C HIS A 37 9.02 6.83 25.15
N ARG A 38 9.95 6.33 24.33
CA ARG A 38 9.83 6.33 22.87
C ARG A 38 10.42 5.07 22.25
N GLY A 39 10.31 3.96 22.97
CA GLY A 39 10.73 2.63 22.51
C GLY A 39 9.85 2.08 21.38
N GLY A 40 10.32 1.01 20.74
CA GLY A 40 9.63 0.36 19.61
C GLY A 40 8.19 -0.07 19.94
N GLY A 41 7.96 -0.60 21.14
CA GLY A 41 6.62 -1.02 21.59
C GLY A 41 5.59 0.12 21.68
N GLN A 42 6.04 1.37 21.79
CA GLN A 42 5.16 2.55 21.84
C GLN A 42 5.02 3.22 20.46
N ILE A 43 6.14 3.34 19.73
CA ILE A 43 6.15 4.03 18.42
C ILE A 43 5.51 3.17 17.32
N ILE A 44 5.83 1.87 17.24
CA ILE A 44 5.43 1.01 16.13
C ILE A 44 3.90 0.90 15.97
N PRO A 45 3.12 0.54 17.03
CA PRO A 45 1.67 0.42 16.89
C PRO A 45 1.02 1.77 16.57
N THR A 46 1.54 2.86 17.13
CA THR A 46 1.04 4.22 16.85
C THR A 46 1.30 4.61 15.39
N ALA A 47 2.52 4.41 14.90
CA ALA A 47 2.87 4.69 13.50
C ALA A 47 2.03 3.86 12.53
N ARG A 48 1.80 2.56 12.79
CA ARG A 48 0.94 1.70 11.96
C ARG A 48 -0.47 2.30 11.80
N ARG A 49 -1.09 2.73 12.90
CA ARG A 49 -2.43 3.33 12.87
C ARG A 49 -2.47 4.61 12.06
N VAL A 50 -1.45 5.46 12.20
CA VAL A 50 -1.35 6.71 11.42
C VAL A 50 -1.27 6.42 9.92
N TYR A 51 -0.38 5.50 9.51
CA TYR A 51 -0.28 5.11 8.10
C TYR A 51 -1.60 4.56 7.55
N ALA A 52 -2.33 3.78 8.36
CA ALA A 52 -3.61 3.24 7.95
C ALA A 52 -4.67 4.33 7.68
N VAL A 53 -4.82 5.30 8.59
CA VAL A 53 -5.79 6.39 8.47
C VAL A 53 -5.42 7.37 7.34
N SER A 54 -4.13 7.56 7.08
CA SER A 54 -3.64 8.44 6.01
C SER A 54 -3.71 7.85 4.59
N SER A 55 -4.47 6.77 4.39
CA SER A 55 -4.67 6.17 3.07
C SER A 55 -5.33 7.16 2.09
N PRO A 56 -5.05 7.06 0.78
CA PRO A 56 -5.65 7.95 -0.22
C PRO A 56 -7.18 7.84 -0.19
N PRO A 57 -7.92 8.95 -0.45
CA PRO A 57 -9.39 9.02 -0.31
C PRO A 57 -10.15 8.14 -1.32
N SER A 58 -9.49 7.64 -2.35
CA SER A 58 -10.08 6.74 -3.36
C SER A 58 -9.13 5.59 -3.66
N PRO A 59 -8.96 4.66 -2.73
CA PRO A 59 -8.11 3.50 -2.94
C PRO A 59 -8.72 2.60 -4.01
N ARG A 60 -7.88 2.01 -4.86
CA ARG A 60 -8.28 1.11 -5.94
C ARG A 60 -7.62 -0.25 -5.76
N LEU A 61 -8.39 -1.30 -5.95
CA LEU A 61 -7.94 -2.69 -6.01
C LEU A 61 -8.01 -3.15 -7.47
N GLY A 62 -7.01 -3.90 -7.91
CA GLY A 62 -6.99 -4.47 -9.25
C GLY A 62 -5.61 -4.89 -9.70
N ALA A 63 -5.55 -6.04 -10.38
CA ALA A 63 -4.37 -6.51 -11.10
C ALA A 63 -4.58 -6.32 -12.60
N ARG A 64 -3.54 -5.89 -13.31
CA ARG A 64 -3.51 -5.79 -14.78
C ARG A 64 -2.50 -6.81 -15.28
N HIS A 65 -2.90 -7.64 -16.22
CA HIS A 65 -2.02 -8.59 -16.89
C HIS A 65 -1.84 -8.13 -18.33
N GLN A 66 -0.59 -8.16 -18.81
CA GLN A 66 -0.29 -7.95 -20.22
C GLN A 66 -0.36 -9.31 -20.91
N VAL A 67 -1.24 -9.41 -21.91
CA VAL A 67 -1.42 -10.64 -22.70
C VAL A 67 -1.04 -10.34 -24.14
N GLU A 68 -0.15 -11.14 -24.69
CA GLU A 68 0.17 -11.15 -26.12
C GLU A 68 -0.55 -12.34 -26.75
N ILE A 69 -1.36 -12.08 -27.79
CA ILE A 69 -2.18 -13.11 -28.42
C ILE A 69 -1.70 -13.28 -29.86
N GLN A 70 -1.21 -14.47 -30.18
CA GLN A 70 -0.83 -14.84 -31.54
C GLN A 70 -1.95 -15.68 -32.16
N CYS A 71 -2.41 -15.26 -33.34
CA CYS A 71 -3.50 -15.93 -34.02
C CYS A 71 -3.46 -15.67 -35.54
N PRO A 72 -4.14 -16.51 -36.35
CA PRO A 72 -4.39 -16.22 -37.76
C PRO A 72 -5.33 -15.02 -37.95
N GLU A 73 -5.22 -14.31 -39.08
CA GLU A 73 -6.01 -13.10 -39.38
C GLU A 73 -7.54 -13.31 -39.22
N ALA A 74 -8.04 -14.48 -39.61
CA ALA A 74 -9.45 -14.85 -39.49
C ALA A 74 -9.97 -14.89 -38.03
N ALA A 75 -9.09 -15.08 -37.04
CA ALA A 75 -9.44 -15.18 -35.62
C ALA A 75 -9.31 -13.84 -34.86
N VAL A 76 -8.71 -12.81 -35.48
CA VAL A 76 -8.46 -11.49 -34.86
C VAL A 76 -9.77 -10.83 -34.41
N GLY A 77 -10.82 -10.89 -35.25
CA GLY A 77 -12.13 -10.32 -34.91
C GLY A 77 -12.77 -10.96 -33.66
N GLY A 78 -12.55 -12.27 -33.46
CA GLY A 78 -13.03 -12.98 -32.28
C GLY A 78 -12.32 -12.54 -30.99
N ILE A 79 -11.03 -12.20 -31.06
CA ILE A 79 -10.24 -11.79 -29.90
C ILE A 79 -10.71 -10.45 -29.33
N TYR A 80 -11.05 -9.48 -30.18
CA TYR A 80 -11.53 -8.17 -29.72
C TYR A 80 -12.96 -8.20 -29.17
N SER A 81 -13.72 -9.24 -29.48
CA SER A 81 -15.10 -9.41 -28.99
C SER A 81 -15.20 -10.07 -27.61
N VAL A 82 -14.07 -10.44 -27.00
CA VAL A 82 -13.95 -11.09 -25.68
C VAL A 82 -13.25 -10.14 -24.70
#